data_AF-A0A961RF87-F1
#
_entry.id   AF-A0A961RF87-F1
#
_cell.length_a   1.000
_cell.length_b   1.000
_cell.length_c   1.000
_cell.angle_alpha   90.00
_cell.angle_beta   90.00
_cell.angle_gamma   90.00
#
_symmetry.space_group_name_H-M   'P 1'
#
loop_
_entity.id
_entity.type
_entity.pdbx_description
1 polymer ?
#
loop_
_entity_poly.entity_id
_entity_poly.type
_entity_poly.pdbx_seq_one_letter_code
_entity_poly.pdbx_strand_id
1 'polypeptide(L)' 'MPATISRAAYADMFGPTTGDKVRLADTELFIEVE' A
#
# COMPACT_ATOMS: atom_id res chain seq x y z
N MET A 1 6.42 -22.10 -10.66
CA MET A 1 5.24 -21.87 -9.79
C MET A 1 5.31 -20.40 -9.36
N PRO A 2 4.26 -19.58 -9.56
CA PRO A 2 4.27 -18.21 -9.08
C PRO A 2 4.33 -18.20 -7.55
N ALA A 3 5.15 -17.32 -6.98
CA ALA A 3 5.16 -17.09 -5.54
C ALA A 3 4.00 -16.16 -5.19
N THR A 4 3.17 -16.56 -4.23
CA THR A 4 2.11 -15.71 -3.68
C THR A 4 2.65 -14.91 -2.51
N ILE A 5 2.49 -13.59 -2.57
CA ILE A 5 2.79 -12.68 -1.47
C ILE A 5 1.50 -11.98 -1.03
N SER A 6 1.29 -11.86 0.27
CA SER A 6 0.18 -11.06 0.79
C SER A 6 0.40 -9.58 0.48
N ARG A 7 -0.66 -8.84 0.17
CA ARG A 7 -0.59 -7.38 -0.08
C ARG A 7 0.10 -6.62 1.06
N ALA A 8 -0.16 -6.99 2.32
CA ALA A 8 0.48 -6.35 3.47
C ALA A 8 2.01 -6.51 3.45
N ALA A 9 2.51 -7.74 3.29
CA ALA A 9 3.95 -7.99 3.20
C ALA A 9 4.60 -7.29 2.00
N TYR A 10 3.89 -7.16 0.86
CA TYR A 10 4.37 -6.36 -0.27
C TYR A 10 4.47 -4.87 0.10
N ALA A 11 3.42 -4.32 0.73
CA ALA A 11 3.38 -2.92 1.13
C ALA A 11 4.47 -2.57 2.17
N ASP A 12 4.80 -3.49 3.08
CA ASP A 12 5.88 -3.30 4.05
C ASP A 12 7.27 -3.30 3.41
N MET A 13 7.48 -4.12 2.36
CA MET A 13 8.78 -4.25 1.69
C MET A 13 9.02 -3.19 0.61
N PHE A 14 7.97 -2.83 -0.13
CA PHE A 14 8.07 -2.04 -1.36
C PHE A 14 7.22 -0.77 -1.35
N GLY A 15 6.37 -0.60 -0.34
CA GLY A 15 5.39 0.47 -0.28
C GLY A 15 4.04 0.11 -0.92
N PRO A 16 3.03 0.96 -0.70
CA PRO A 16 1.69 0.77 -1.20
C PRO A 16 1.66 0.76 -2.73
N THR A 17 0.78 -0.05 -3.31
CA THR A 17 0.59 -0.18 -4.76
C THR A 17 -0.76 0.38 -5.21
N THR A 18 -1.04 0.39 -6.51
CA THR A 18 -2.28 0.93 -7.07
C THR A 18 -3.53 0.39 -6.35
N GLY A 19 -4.40 1.31 -5.93
CA GLY A 19 -5.62 1.06 -5.16
C GLY A 19 -5.42 0.95 -3.64
N ASP A 20 -4.19 1.04 -3.13
CA ASP A 20 -3.95 1.17 -1.69
C ASP A 20 -4.19 2.61 -1.23
N LYS A 21 -4.69 2.77 0.00
CA LYS A 21 -4.91 4.08 0.63
C LYS A 21 -3.83 4.40 1.64
N VAL A 22 -3.27 5.60 1.55
CA VAL A 22 -2.19 6.08 2.42
C VAL A 22 -2.67 7.31 3.18
N ARG A 23 -2.41 7.36 4.48
CA ARG A 23 -2.68 8.54 5.29
C ARG A 23 -1.62 9.61 5.03
N LEU A 24 -2.05 10.82 4.74
CA LEU A 24 -1.14 11.94 4.49
C LEU A 24 -0.63 12.49 5.83
N ALA A 25 0.56 12.04 6.22
CA ALA A 25 1.22 12.43 7.46
C ALA A 25 0.30 12.23 8.70
N ASP A 26 0.13 13.28 9.49
CA ASP A 26 -0.70 13.35 10.70
C ASP A 26 -2.11 13.92 10.43
N THR A 27 -2.47 14.13 9.16
CA THR A 27 -3.80 14.59 8.78
C THR A 27 -4.79 13.42 8.67
N GLU A 28 -6.08 13.75 8.63
CA GLU A 28 -7.15 12.79 8.36
C GLU A 28 -7.39 12.58 6.85
N LEU A 29 -6.45 13.01 6.00
CA LEU A 29 -6.54 12.85 4.56
C LEU A 29 -5.99 11.48 4.16
N PHE A 30 -6.79 10.75 3.37
CA PHE A 30 -6.38 9.50 2.74
C PHE A 30 -6.25 9.72 1.23
N ILE A 31 -5.08 9.39 0.68
CA ILE A 31 -4.83 9.42 -0.76
C ILE A 31 -4.83 7.99 -1.31
N GLU A 32 -5.32 7.81 -2.52
CA GLU A 32 -5.28 6.54 -3.24
C GLU A 32 -4.10 6.57 -4.21
N VAL A 33 -3.36 5.47 -4.28
CA VAL A 33 -2.30 5.29 -5.28
C VAL A 33 -2.96 4.97 -6.62
N GLU A 34 -2.84 5.84 -7.62
CA GLU A 34 -3.19 5.56 -9.04
C GLU A 34 -2.02 4.93 -9.79
#